data_AF-A0A2A8AZM2-F1
#
_entry.id   AF-A0A2A8AZM2-F1
#
_cell.length_a   1.000
_cell.length_b   1.000
_cell.length_c   1.000
_cell.angle_alpha   90.00
_cell.angle_beta   90.00
_cell.angle_gamma   90.00
#
_symmetry.space_group_name_H-M   'P 1'
#
loop_
_entity.id
_entity.type
_entity.pdbx_description
1 polymer ?
#
loop_
_entity_poly.entity_id
_entity_poly.type
_entity_poly.pdbx_seq_one_letter_code
_entity_poly.pdbx_strand_id
1 'polypeptide(L)' 'MEYQKERQAQNAAIRYVNQRYGVFFFYRGNEPLDNKLGEVIKEFSVQYGIPVIPITVDGRVNPDLPESKQDTGQAG' A
#
# COMPACT_ATOMS: atom_id res chain seq x y z
N MET A 1 -28.94 1.38 10.48
CA MET A 1 -28.41 0.80 11.73
C MET A 1 -27.43 -0.35 11.44
N GLU A 2 -27.77 -1.29 10.56
CA GLU A 2 -26.93 -2.45 10.24
C GLU A 2 -25.63 -2.11 9.49
N TYR A 3 -25.71 -1.24 8.47
CA TYR A 3 -24.55 -0.71 7.74
C TYR A 3 -23.48 -0.06 8.65
N GLN A 4 -23.91 0.65 9.69
CA GLN A 4 -23.01 1.27 10.66
C GLN A 4 -22.23 0.22 11.47
N LYS A 5 -22.89 -0.89 11.84
CA LYS A 5 -22.25 -2.00 12.57
C LYS A 5 -21.23 -2.74 11.69
N GLU A 6 -21.58 -3.00 10.43
CA GLU A 6 -20.65 -3.63 9.48
C GLU A 6 -19.40 -2.78 9.25
N ARG A 7 -19.56 -1.46 9.08
CA ARG A 7 -18.44 -0.52 8.94
C ARG A 7 -17.55 -0.49 10.19
N GLN A 8 -18.15 -0.56 11.38
CA GLN A 8 -17.39 -0.63 12.63
C GLN A 8 -16.61 -1.94 12.75
N ALA A 9 -17.21 -3.07 12.40
CA ALA A 9 -16.56 -4.38 12.41
C ALA A 9 -15.39 -4.44 11.41
N GLN A 10 -15.59 -3.92 10.19
CA GLN A 10 -14.54 -3.79 9.18
C GLN A 10 -13.36 -2.95 9.68
N ASN A 11 -13.64 -1.77 10.24
CA ASN A 11 -12.59 -0.90 10.77
C ASN A 11 -11.82 -1.55 11.93
N ALA A 12 -12.50 -2.30 12.80
CA ALA A 12 -11.86 -3.02 13.90
C ALA A 12 -10.95 -4.15 13.38
N ALA A 13 -11.41 -4.92 12.38
CA ALA A 13 -10.62 -5.98 11.76
C ALA A 13 -9.37 -5.42 11.07
N ILE A 14 -9.51 -4.32 10.31
CA ILE A 14 -8.38 -3.67 9.64
C ILE A 14 -7.36 -3.18 10.67
N ARG A 15 -7.79 -2.52 11.75
CA ARG A 15 -6.89 -2.07 12.83
C ARG A 15 -6.13 -3.24 13.48
N TYR A 16 -6.79 -4.36 13.72
CA TYR A 16 -6.16 -5.54 14.30
C TYR A 16 -5.08 -6.13 13.36
N VAL A 17 -5.35 -6.21 12.06
CA VAL A 17 -4.38 -6.66 11.05
C VAL A 17 -3.17 -5.73 11.00
N ASN A 18 -3.38 -4.41 11.02
CA ASN A 18 -2.31 -3.42 10.89
C ASN A 18 -1.34 -3.37 12.06
N GLN A 19 -1.74 -3.86 13.23
CA GLN A 19 -0.84 -4.01 14.37
C GLN A 19 0.21 -5.10 14.16
N ARG A 20 -0.03 -6.04 13.25
CA ARG A 20 0.78 -7.26 13.10
C ARG A 20 1.31 -7.47 11.69
N TYR A 21 0.67 -6.88 10.69
CA TYR A 21 0.96 -7.10 9.27
C TYR A 21 1.05 -5.75 8.54
N GLY A 22 1.94 -5.71 7.55
CA GLY A 22 2.06 -4.61 6.59
C GLY A 22 2.01 -5.16 5.17
N VAL A 23 1.92 -4.26 4.19
CA VAL A 23 1.82 -4.60 2.77
C VAL A 23 3.09 -4.21 2.04
N PHE A 24 3.67 -5.15 1.29
CA PHE A 24 4.61 -4.83 0.23
C PHE A 24 3.83 -4.51 -1.04
N PHE A 25 4.07 -3.35 -1.62
CA PHE A 25 3.43 -2.94 -2.88
C PHE A 25 4.49 -2.85 -3.97
N PHE A 26 4.57 -3.87 -4.82
CA PHE A 26 5.47 -3.91 -5.96
C PHE A 26 4.81 -3.25 -7.16
N TYR A 27 5.52 -2.36 -7.84
CA TYR A 27 4.97 -1.59 -8.97
C TYR A 27 6.07 -1.20 -9.96
N ARG A 28 5.70 -0.87 -11.20
CA ARG A 28 6.61 -0.26 -12.19
C ARG A 28 6.34 1.24 -12.25
N GLY A 29 7.32 2.08 -11.96
CA GLY A 29 7.11 3.53 -11.99
C GLY A 29 7.02 4.12 -13.40
N ASN A 30 7.43 3.38 -14.44
CA ASN A 30 7.21 3.80 -15.82
C ASN A 30 5.82 3.38 -16.37
N GLU A 31 5.03 2.59 -15.62
CA GLU A 31 3.68 2.20 -16.02
C GLU A 31 2.62 3.14 -15.40
N PRO A 32 1.86 3.91 -16.20
CA PRO A 32 0.86 4.85 -15.68
C PRO A 32 -0.22 4.22 -14.80
N LEU A 33 -0.66 2.99 -15.13
CA LEU A 33 -1.68 2.29 -14.33
C LEU A 33 -1.15 1.95 -12.93
N ASP A 34 0.08 1.44 -12.86
CA ASP A 34 0.76 1.11 -11.60
C ASP A 34 0.93 2.36 -10.73
N ASN A 35 1.27 3.51 -11.35
CA ASN A 35 1.36 4.78 -10.64
C ASN A 35 0.00 5.22 -10.06
N LYS A 36 -1.08 5.07 -10.83
CA LYS A 36 -2.43 5.42 -10.35
C LYS A 36 -2.88 4.52 -9.20
N LEU A 37 -2.56 3.23 -9.27
CA LEU A 37 -2.79 2.32 -8.16
C LEU A 37 -1.98 2.71 -6.91
N GLY A 38 -0.75 3.20 -7.09
CA GLY A 38 0.08 3.72 -6.01
C GLY A 38 -0.58 4.83 -5.19
N GLU A 39 -1.29 5.77 -5.85
CA GLU A 39 -2.06 6.81 -5.17
C GLU A 39 -3.17 6.21 -4.29
N VAL A 40 -3.92 5.23 -4.81
CA VAL A 40 -5.00 4.56 -4.07
C VAL A 40 -4.46 3.81 -2.86
N ILE A 41 -3.32 3.12 -3.01
CA ILE A 41 -2.67 2.39 -1.92
C ILE A 41 -2.17 3.35 -0.84
N LYS A 42 -1.61 4.51 -1.22
CA LYS A 42 -1.20 5.56 -0.27
C LYS A 42 -2.38 6.08 0.55
N GLU A 43 -3.48 6.43 -0.11
CA GLU A 43 -4.69 6.91 0.57
C GLU A 43 -5.25 5.86 1.52
N PHE A 44 -5.29 4.59 1.08
CA PHE A 44 -5.73 3.47 1.91
C PHE A 44 -4.83 3.26 3.13
N SER A 45 -3.50 3.33 2.94
CA SER A 45 -2.52 3.27 4.03
C SER A 45 -2.78 4.35 5.08
N VAL A 46 -2.94 5.60 4.66
CA VAL A 46 -3.21 6.74 5.56
C VAL A 46 -4.56 6.58 6.26
N GLN A 47 -5.61 6.21 5.51
CA GLN A 47 -6.97 6.12 6.03
C GLN A 47 -7.11 5.06 7.13
N TYR A 48 -6.42 3.93 6.98
CA TYR A 48 -6.58 2.78 7.86
C TYR A 48 -5.37 2.52 8.77
N GLY A 49 -4.28 3.26 8.60
CA GLY A 49 -3.03 3.08 9.33
C GLY A 49 -2.33 1.77 8.98
N ILE A 50 -2.43 1.32 7.72
CA ILE A 50 -1.76 0.10 7.24
C ILE A 50 -0.31 0.46 6.89
N PRO A 51 0.73 -0.14 7.50
CA PRO A 51 2.09 0.06 7.05
C PRO A 51 2.25 -0.47 5.61
N VAL A 52 2.68 0.40 4.69
CA VAL A 52 2.98 0.01 3.31
C VAL A 52 4.46 0.28 3.04
N ILE A 53 5.13 -0.68 2.42
CA ILE A 53 6.48 -0.54 1.89
C ILE A 53 6.39 -0.66 0.37
N PRO A 54 6.41 0.48 -0.35
CA PRO A 54 6.38 0.45 -1.80
C PRO A 54 7.75 0.06 -2.36
N ILE A 55 7.74 -0.78 -3.41
CA ILE A 55 8.94 -1.32 -4.04
C ILE A 55 8.81 -1.15 -5.56
N THR A 56 9.69 -0.36 -6.17
CA THR A 56 9.75 -0.22 -7.63
C THR A 56 10.57 -1.36 -8.24
N VAL A 57 10.01 -2.07 -9.22
CA VAL A 57 10.68 -3.18 -9.91
C VAL A 57 11.44 -2.75 -11.17
N ASP A 58 11.17 -1.54 -11.67
CA ASP A 58 11.83 -0.97 -12.86
C ASP A 58 12.77 0.20 -12.51
N GLY A 59 12.95 0.47 -11.22
CA GLY A 59 13.81 1.54 -10.71
C GLY A 59 13.22 2.94 -10.84
N ARG A 60 12.04 3.11 -11.46
CA ARG A 60 11.38 4.41 -11.51
C ARG A 60 10.50 4.56 -10.27
N VAL A 61 10.72 5.64 -9.52
CA VAL A 61 9.93 5.96 -8.32
C VAL A 61 8.71 6.79 -8.72
N ASN A 62 7.54 6.39 -8.22
CA ASN A 62 6.33 7.19 -8.26
C ASN A 62 6.51 8.43 -7.35
N PRO A 63 6.32 9.66 -7.85
CA PRO A 63 6.43 10.89 -7.03
C PRO A 63 5.55 10.90 -5.78
N ASP A 64 4.43 10.17 -5.80
CA ASP A 64 3.53 10.04 -4.65
C ASP A 64 3.98 9.03 -3.60
N LEU A 65 4.94 8.15 -3.94
CA LEU A 65 5.54 7.15 -3.07
C LEU A 65 7.06 7.38 -2.96
N PRO A 66 7.52 8.56 -2.50
CA PRO A 66 8.94 8.93 -2.51
C PRO A 66 9.82 8.02 -1.65
N GLU A 67 9.23 7.32 -0.67
CA GLU A 67 9.89 6.33 0.19
C GLU A 67 10.09 4.95 -0.46
N SER A 68 9.75 4.81 -1.74
CA SER A 68 9.88 3.55 -2.47
C SER A 68 11.30 3.02 -2.46
N LYS A 69 11.43 1.74 -2.11
CA LYS A 69 12.68 0.99 -2.27
C LYS A 69 12.79 0.52 -3.71
N GLN A 70 14.00 0.44 -4.25
CA GLN A 70 14.22 -0.21 -5.53
C GLN A 70 14.43 -1.70 -5.31
N ASP A 71 13.73 -2.53 -6.09
CA ASP A 71 14.05 -3.95 -6.16
C ASP A 71 15.42 -4.11 -6.81
N THR A 72 16.36 -4.70 -6.08
CA THR A 72 17.71 -5.01 -6.56
C THR A 72 17.84 -6.47 -6.99
N GLY A 73 16.72 -7.20 -7.00
CA GLY A 73 16.63 -8.63 -7.25
C GLY A 73 17.03 -9.45 -6.01
N GLN A 74 16.44 -10.64 -5.90
CA GLN A 74 17.03 -11.75 -5.15
C GLN A 74 17.39 -12.87 -6.13
N ALA A 75 18.40 -12.63 -6.96
CA ALA A 75 19.15 -13.72 -7.57
C ALA A 75 20.33 -14.01 -6.63
N GLY A 76 20.03 -14.70 -5.54
CA GLY A 76 21.04 -15.43 -4.76
C GLY A 76 21.36 -16.76 -5.42
#